data_AF-A0A0F9IDK8-F1
#
_entry.id   AF-A0A0F9IDK8-F1
#
_cell.length_a   1.000
_cell.length_b   1.000
_cell.length_c   1.000
_cell.angle_alpha   90.00
_cell.angle_beta   90.00
_cell.angle_gamma   90.00
#
_symmetry.space_group_name_H-M   'P 1'
#
loop_
_entity.id
_entity.type
_entity.pdbx_description
1 polymer ?
#
loop_
_entity_poly.entity_id
_entity_poly.type
_entity_poly.pdbx_seq_one_letter_code
_entity_poly.pdbx_strand_id
1 'polypeptide(L)'
;MSSSKKRYAVVGVGGRSGMYTRAVTGSHAEFSELVGLCDTNQARMDLRNTELPEGVGPVPTYAAEDFDRMVAETTPDTVIVTSMDVTHSDYIIRAMELGCDVITEKPM
;
A
#
# COMPACT_ATOMS: atom_id res chain seq x y z
N MET A 1 17.30 5.53 -20.13
CA MET A 1 15.86 5.67 -19.82
C MET A 1 15.76 5.64 -18.31
N SER A 2 15.26 6.72 -17.68
CA SER A 2 14.96 6.66 -16.24
C SER A 2 13.88 5.59 -16.09
N SER A 3 14.21 4.43 -15.51
CA SER A 3 13.19 3.45 -15.17
C SER A 3 12.31 4.11 -14.12
N SER A 4 11.02 4.28 -14.40
CA SER A 4 10.09 4.76 -13.37
C SER A 4 10.19 3.82 -12.17
N LYS A 5 10.13 4.38 -10.96
CA LYS A 5 10.09 3.59 -9.73
C LYS A 5 8.85 2.70 -9.76
N LYS A 6 8.95 1.50 -9.19
CA LYS A 6 7.81 0.60 -9.03
C LYS A 6 6.89 1.15 -7.93
N ARG A 7 5.60 1.22 -8.21
CA ARG A 7 4.59 1.89 -7.39
C ARG A 7 3.88 0.90 -6.49
N TYR A 8 3.89 1.17 -5.19
CA TYR A 8 3.31 0.31 -4.17
C TYR A 8 2.17 1.01 -3.43
N ALA A 9 1.05 0.33 -3.30
CA ALA A 9 -0.01 0.70 -2.36
C ALA A 9 -0.09 -0.33 -1.23
N VAL A 10 -0.56 0.08 -0.05
CA VAL A 10 -0.72 -0.82 1.10
C VAL A 10 -2.17 -0.83 1.55
N VAL A 11 -2.75 -2.02 1.68
CA VAL A 11 -4.08 -2.23 2.29
C VAL A 11 -3.95 -2.96 3.62
N GLY A 12 -4.59 -2.41 4.64
CA GLY A 12 -4.34 -2.77 6.05
C GLY A 12 -3.07 -2.10 6.55
N VAL A 13 -3.21 -1.05 7.34
CA VAL A 13 -2.12 -0.21 7.86
C VAL A 13 -1.95 -0.45 9.37
N GLY A 14 -2.04 -1.72 9.78
CA GLY A 14 -1.74 -2.15 11.14
C GLY A 14 -0.23 -2.23 11.42
N GLY A 15 0.15 -2.80 12.58
CA GLY A 15 1.58 -2.91 12.94
C GLY A 15 2.44 -3.69 11.93
N ARG A 16 1.84 -4.67 11.23
CA ARG A 16 2.54 -5.50 10.22
C ARG A 16 2.95 -4.68 8.99
N SER A 17 2.14 -3.72 8.58
CA SER A 17 2.43 -2.89 7.39
C SER A 17 3.73 -2.10 7.51
N GLY A 18 4.16 -1.77 8.72
CA GLY A 18 5.31 -0.89 8.95
C GLY A 18 6.62 -1.43 8.40
N MET A 19 6.83 -2.74 8.39
CA MET A 19 8.01 -3.36 7.76
C MET A 19 8.01 -3.08 6.25
N TYR A 20 6.86 -3.28 5.60
CA TYR A 20 6.69 -3.08 4.16
C TYR A 20 6.82 -1.61 3.77
N THR A 21 6.16 -0.71 4.49
CA THR A 21 6.25 0.72 4.19
C THR A 21 7.69 1.21 4.34
N ARG A 22 8.41 0.83 5.41
CA ARG A 22 9.82 1.20 5.59
C ARG A 22 10.74 0.63 4.52
N ALA A 23 10.46 -0.58 4.02
CA ALA A 23 11.22 -1.16 2.92
C ALA A 23 11.02 -0.35 1.63
N VAL A 24 9.76 -0.04 1.28
CA VAL A 24 9.40 0.74 0.08
C VAL A 24 9.95 2.16 0.12
N THR A 25 9.81 2.85 1.26
CA THR A 25 10.19 4.27 1.37
C THR A 25 11.60 4.48 1.89
N GLY A 26 12.33 3.41 2.22
CA GLY A 26 13.68 3.44 2.77
C GLY A 26 14.62 2.57 1.95
N SER A 27 14.80 1.31 2.35
CA SER A 27 15.79 0.38 1.78
C SER A 27 15.72 0.23 0.26
N HIS A 28 14.55 0.43 -0.34
CA HIS A 28 14.33 0.32 -1.78
C HIS A 28 13.89 1.62 -2.44
N ALA A 29 13.97 2.77 -1.75
CA ALA A 29 13.49 4.06 -2.25
C ALA A 29 14.11 4.52 -3.59
N GLU A 30 15.26 3.96 -3.97
CA GLU A 30 15.86 4.16 -5.31
C GLU A 30 14.96 3.59 -6.42
N PHE A 31 14.31 2.45 -6.16
CA PHE A 31 13.55 1.68 -7.16
C PHE A 31 12.05 1.62 -6.86
N SER A 32 11.59 2.06 -5.69
CA SER A 32 10.19 1.99 -5.29
C SER A 32 9.65 3.31 -4.76
N GLU A 33 8.34 3.50 -4.90
CA GLU A 33 7.60 4.59 -4.30
C GLU A 33 6.28 4.10 -3.69
N LEU A 34 5.89 4.69 -2.55
CA LEU A 34 4.60 4.46 -1.93
C LEU A 34 3.59 5.45 -2.51
N VAL A 35 2.46 4.96 -3.01
CA VAL A 35 1.48 5.81 -3.73
C VAL A 35 0.12 5.91 -3.04
N GLY A 36 -0.17 5.05 -2.07
CA GLY A 36 -1.44 5.09 -1.35
C GLY A 36 -1.49 4.17 -0.13
N LEU A 37 -2.30 4.58 0.83
CA LEU A 37 -2.65 3.80 2.02
C LEU A 37 -4.16 3.56 2.05
N CYS A 38 -4.57 2.33 2.35
CA CYS A 38 -5.97 1.95 2.48
C CYS A 38 -6.20 1.19 3.80
N ASP A 39 -7.14 1.66 4.62
CA ASP A 39 -7.53 1.00 5.88
C ASP A 39 -8.97 1.38 6.26
N THR A 40 -9.57 0.58 7.13
CA THR A 40 -10.80 0.91 7.86
C THR A 40 -10.65 2.04 8.89
N ASN A 41 -9.42 2.37 9.29
CA ASN A 41 -9.12 3.32 10.36
C ASN A 41 -8.20 4.45 9.87
N GLN A 42 -8.76 5.64 9.67
CA GLN A 42 -8.04 6.84 9.22
C GLN A 42 -6.83 7.17 10.10
N ALA A 43 -6.96 7.07 11.43
CA ALA A 43 -5.88 7.42 12.35
C ALA A 43 -4.63 6.55 12.16
N ARG A 44 -4.77 5.30 11.69
CA ARG A 44 -3.62 4.44 11.35
C ARG A 44 -2.89 4.94 10.11
N MET A 45 -3.63 5.39 9.11
CA MET A 45 -3.06 5.94 7.88
C MET A 45 -2.39 7.28 8.13
N ASP A 46 -3.01 8.14 8.94
CA ASP A 46 -2.44 9.42 9.36
C ASP A 46 -1.13 9.20 10.14
N LEU A 47 -1.15 8.29 11.13
CA LEU A 47 0.05 7.93 11.87
C LEU A 47 1.14 7.41 10.93
N ARG A 48 0.80 6.50 10.01
CA ARG A 48 1.77 5.98 9.03
C ARG A 48 2.38 7.10 8.19
N ASN A 49 1.58 8.07 7.75
CA ASN A 49 2.05 9.25 7.02
C ASN A 49 3.03 10.10 7.86
N THR A 50 2.80 10.26 9.16
CA THR A 50 3.76 10.97 10.05
C THR A 50 5.07 10.22 10.26
N GLU A 51 5.08 8.90 10.07
CA GLU A 51 6.27 8.04 10.20
C GLU A 51 7.08 7.92 8.90
N LEU A 52 6.62 8.50 7.78
CA LEU A 52 7.33 8.43 6.51
C LEU A 52 8.64 9.24 6.56
N PRO A 53 9.72 8.77 5.91
CA PRO A 53 10.97 9.51 5.83
C PRO A 53 10.80 10.90 5.20
N GLU A 54 11.66 11.84 5.59
CA GLU A 54 11.75 13.15 4.92
C GLU A 54 11.95 12.98 3.40
N GLY A 55 11.21 13.75 2.62
CA GLY A 55 11.28 13.73 1.15
C GLY A 55 10.32 12.77 0.45
N VAL A 56 9.65 11.85 1.16
CA VAL A 56 8.57 11.02 0.61
C VAL A 56 7.25 11.79 0.59
N GLY A 57 7.00 12.59 1.63
CA GLY A 57 5.75 13.32 1.82
C GLY A 57 4.59 12.41 2.22
N PRO A 58 3.48 12.98 2.70
CA PRO A 58 2.28 12.19 2.99
C PRO A 58 1.69 11.66 1.69
N VAL A 59 1.29 10.39 1.69
CA VAL A 59 0.59 9.77 0.56
C VAL A 59 -0.92 9.83 0.77
N PRO A 60 -1.73 9.82 -0.31
CA PRO A 60 -3.18 9.76 -0.22
C PRO A 60 -3.66 8.56 0.60
N THR A 61 -4.75 8.77 1.34
CA THR A 61 -5.36 7.78 2.21
C THR A 61 -6.78 7.48 1.75
N TYR A 62 -7.17 6.21 1.78
CA TYR A 62 -8.46 5.75 1.28
C TYR A 62 -9.14 4.85 2.32
N ALA A 63 -10.45 5.02 2.49
CA ALA A 63 -11.23 4.06 3.26
C ALA A 63 -11.20 2.69 2.58
N ALA A 64 -11.44 1.62 3.35
CA ALA A 64 -11.51 0.25 2.81
C ALA A 64 -12.51 0.11 1.64
N GLU A 65 -13.66 0.79 1.72
CA GLU A 65 -14.68 0.83 0.66
C GLU A 65 -14.23 1.56 -0.62
N ASP A 66 -13.20 2.40 -0.51
CA ASP A 66 -12.62 3.18 -1.61
C ASP A 66 -11.41 2.48 -2.27
N PHE A 67 -11.20 1.18 -2.02
CA PHE A 67 -10.06 0.43 -2.55
C PHE A 67 -9.91 0.55 -4.08
N ASP A 68 -11.00 0.35 -4.82
CA ASP A 68 -10.99 0.49 -6.27
C ASP A 68 -10.64 1.92 -6.72
N ARG A 69 -11.14 2.93 -5.99
CA ARG A 69 -10.81 4.35 -6.25
C ARG A 69 -9.33 4.60 -6.02
N MET A 70 -8.75 4.05 -4.94
CA MET A 70 -7.31 4.11 -4.69
C MET A 70 -6.53 3.55 -5.88
N VAL A 71 -6.87 2.35 -6.36
CA VAL A 71 -6.15 1.71 -7.46
C VAL A 71 -6.29 2.53 -8.75
N ALA A 72 -7.48 3.07 -9.04
CA ALA A 72 -7.71 3.88 -10.23
C ALA A 72 -6.95 5.22 -10.21
N GLU A 73 -6.93 5.92 -9.07
CA GLU A 73 -6.28 7.23 -8.95
C GLU A 73 -4.76 7.13 -8.80
N THR A 74 -4.29 6.12 -8.05
CA THR A 74 -2.88 5.97 -7.68
C THR A 74 -2.14 4.95 -8.54
N THR A 75 -2.84 4.24 -9.43
CA THR A 75 -2.32 3.25 -10.40
C THR A 75 -1.07 2.50 -9.90
N PRO A 76 -1.18 1.75 -8.78
CA PRO A 76 -0.05 1.01 -8.23
C PRO A 76 0.30 -0.19 -9.12
N ASP A 77 1.59 -0.49 -9.25
CA ASP A 77 2.05 -1.74 -9.90
C ASP A 77 1.84 -2.95 -8.98
N THR A 78 1.94 -2.74 -7.66
CA THR A 78 1.79 -3.80 -6.66
C THR A 78 0.99 -3.33 -5.45
N VAL A 79 0.04 -4.15 -5.01
CA VAL A 79 -0.69 -3.95 -3.76
C VAL A 79 -0.11 -4.88 -2.69
N ILE A 80 0.27 -4.30 -1.55
CA ILE A 80 0.71 -5.03 -0.36
C ILE A 80 -0.48 -5.20 0.58
N VAL A 81 -0.90 -6.44 0.81
CA VAL A 81 -2.06 -6.80 1.63
C VAL A 81 -1.58 -7.23 3.01
N THR A 82 -1.85 -6.41 4.03
CA THR A 82 -1.59 -6.72 5.45
C THR A 82 -2.82 -6.44 6.32
N SER A 83 -4.01 -6.62 5.74
CA SER A 83 -5.30 -6.51 6.41
C SER A 83 -5.55 -7.67 7.38
N MET A 84 -6.79 -7.83 7.83
CA MET A 84 -7.16 -9.02 8.60
C MET A 84 -7.15 -10.26 7.68
N ASP A 85 -6.73 -11.42 8.20
CA ASP A 85 -6.60 -12.66 7.42
C ASP A 85 -7.87 -12.98 6.60
N VAL A 86 -9.05 -12.76 7.19
CA VAL A 86 -10.36 -13.06 6.56
C VAL A 86 -10.66 -12.20 5.33
N THR A 87 -9.97 -11.06 5.16
CA THR A 87 -10.15 -10.15 4.03
C THR A 87 -9.01 -10.24 3.01
N HIS A 88 -8.00 -11.10 3.23
CA HIS A 88 -6.86 -11.22 2.32
C HIS A 88 -7.30 -11.61 0.91
N SER A 89 -8.10 -12.67 0.78
CA SER A 89 -8.57 -13.16 -0.52
C SER A 89 -9.28 -12.08 -1.34
N ASP A 90 -10.10 -11.27 -0.68
CA ASP A 90 -10.91 -10.25 -1.34
C ASP A 90 -10.01 -9.17 -1.96
N TYR A 91 -9.03 -8.66 -1.19
CA TYR A 91 -8.08 -7.67 -1.71
C TYR A 91 -7.10 -8.28 -2.73
N ILE A 92 -6.63 -9.52 -2.52
CA ILE A 92 -5.72 -10.19 -3.46
C ILE A 92 -6.41 -10.36 -4.81
N ILE A 93 -7.60 -10.96 -4.83
CA ILE A 93 -8.36 -11.18 -6.07
C ILE A 93 -8.68 -9.85 -6.72
N ARG A 94 -9.19 -8.87 -5.94
CA ARG A 94 -9.60 -7.58 -6.50
C ARG A 94 -8.42 -6.81 -7.10
N ALA A 95 -7.27 -6.78 -6.42
CA ALA A 95 -6.07 -6.13 -6.95
C ALA A 95 -5.62 -6.75 -8.27
N MET A 96 -5.66 -8.08 -8.38
CA MET A 96 -5.29 -8.79 -9.62
C MET A 96 -6.29 -8.52 -10.76
N GLU A 97 -7.59 -8.47 -10.47
CA GLU A 97 -8.62 -8.08 -11.45
C GLU A 97 -8.42 -6.66 -11.99
N LEU A 98 -7.91 -5.76 -11.14
CA LEU A 98 -7.58 -4.38 -11.49
C LEU A 98 -6.20 -4.23 -12.14
N GLY A 99 -5.48 -5.34 -12.35
CA GLY A 99 -4.20 -5.37 -13.08
C GLY A 99 -2.95 -5.16 -12.23
N CYS A 100 -3.04 -5.25 -10.90
CA CYS A 100 -1.89 -5.14 -10.00
C CYS A 100 -1.27 -6.51 -9.69
N ASP A 101 0.05 -6.54 -9.48
CA ASP A 101 0.69 -7.62 -8.73
C ASP A 101 0.28 -7.55 -7.25
N VAL A 102 0.44 -8.65 -6.50
CA VAL A 102 0.11 -8.69 -5.07
C VAL A 102 1.22 -9.30 -4.23
N ILE A 103 1.49 -8.68 -3.08
CA ILE A 103 2.28 -9.24 -1.98
C ILE A 103 1.35 -9.32 -0.77
N THR A 104 1.23 -10.48 -0.12
CA THR A 104 0.35 -10.66 1.04
C THR A 104 1.12 -11.08 2.29
N GLU A 105 0.66 -10.62 3.45
CA GLU A 105 1.01 -11.23 4.73
C GLU A 105 0.42 -12.63 4.84
N LYS A 106 1.06 -13.45 5.67
CA LYS A 106 0.59 -14.80 5.99
C LYS A 106 -0.47 -14.74 7.10
N PRO A 107 -1.37 -15.73 7.21
CA PRO A 107 -1.62 -16.83 6.29
C PRO A 107 -2.42 -16.39 5.05
N MET A 108 -2.46 -17.28 4.05
CA MET A 108 -3.47 -17.24 3.00
C MET A 108 -4.64 -18.13 3.37
#